data_AF-A0A455U2J1-F1
#
_entry.id   AF-A0A455U2J1-F1
#
_cell.length_a   1.000
_cell.length_b   1.000
_cell.length_c   1.000
_cell.angle_alpha   90.00
_cell.angle_beta   90.00
_cell.angle_gamma   90.00
#
_symmetry.space_group_name_H-M   'P 1'
#
loop_
_entity.id
_entity.type
_entity.pdbx_description
1 polymer ?
#
loop_
_entity_poly.entity_id
_entity_poly.type
_entity_poly.pdbx_seq_one_letter_code
_entity_poly.pdbx_strand_id
1 'polypeptide(L)' 'MGWLGHPGRGRALGCGEVKFSGQILPDAQKVTYSINIKRIITRRLILGIADGTVTVDGRDIYQANDLRVGLFTSTANF' A
#
# COMPACT_ATOMS: atom_id res chain seq x y z
N MET A 1 -3.41 9.44 -3.04
CA MET A 1 -3.15 10.37 -1.90
C MET A 1 -2.39 11.59 -2.40
N GLY A 2 -1.09 11.50 -2.71
CA GLY A 2 -0.37 12.59 -3.39
C GLY A 2 -0.96 12.91 -4.77
N TRP A 3 -1.34 11.87 -5.54
CA TRP A 3 -2.05 12.03 -6.81
C TRP A 3 -3.40 12.76 -6.71
N LEU A 4 -4.03 12.76 -5.52
CA LEU A 4 -5.27 13.50 -5.27
C LEU A 4 -5.00 14.97 -4.85
N GLY A 5 -3.75 15.44 -4.94
CA GLY A 5 -3.37 16.81 -4.59
C GLY A 5 -3.23 17.09 -3.09
N HIS A 6 -3.25 16.06 -2.24
CA HIS A 6 -3.11 16.25 -0.80
C HIS A 6 -1.66 16.58 -0.39
N PRO A 7 -1.44 17.60 0.47
CA PRO A 7 -0.10 18.00 0.89
C PRO A 7 0.50 17.04 1.91
N GLY A 8 1.83 17.08 2.04
CA GLY A 8 2.60 16.34 3.04
C GLY A 8 3.45 15.21 2.45
N ARG A 9 4.33 14.67 3.30
CA ARG A 9 5.24 13.57 2.97
C ARG A 9 4.62 12.24 3.37
N GLY A 10 4.70 11.24 2.49
CA GLY A 10 4.15 9.91 2.75
C GLY A 10 4.94 9.13 3.79
N ARG A 11 4.23 8.43 4.68
CA ARG A 11 4.77 7.43 5.61
C ARG A 11 3.85 6.22 5.65
N ALA A 12 4.44 5.03 5.48
CA ALA A 12 3.73 3.78 5.75
C ALA A 12 3.52 3.65 7.26
N LEU A 13 2.29 3.35 7.67
CA LEU A 13 1.90 3.15 9.07
C LEU A 13 1.71 1.67 9.41
N GLY A 14 2.06 0.79 8.48
CA GLY A 14 1.89 -0.67 8.59
C GLY A 14 0.68 -1.20 7.83
N CYS A 15 0.28 -2.40 8.19
CA CYS A 15 -0.82 -3.15 7.59
C CYS A 15 -1.58 -3.90 8.70
N GLY A 16 -2.70 -4.54 8.37
CA GLY A 16 -3.38 -5.46 9.27
C GLY A 16 -2.78 -6.86 9.20
N GLU A 17 -2.92 -7.49 8.03
CA GLU A 17 -2.42 -8.84 7.76
C GLU A 17 -1.62 -8.87 6.46
N VAL A 18 -0.56 -9.68 6.42
CA VAL A 18 0.17 -10.00 5.19
C VAL A 18 0.34 -11.51 5.09
N LYS A 19 0.02 -12.06 3.92
CA LYS A 19 0.23 -13.47 3.59
C LYS A 19 1.21 -13.59 2.43
N PHE A 20 2.17 -14.47 2.61
CA PHE A 20 3.10 -14.88 1.57
C PHE A 20 2.86 -16.35 1.24
N SER A 21 2.33 -16.65 0.05
CA SER A 21 1.99 -18.01 -0.39
C SER A 21 2.79 -18.48 -1.62
N GLY A 22 3.71 -17.65 -2.11
CA GLY A 22 4.59 -17.95 -3.22
C GLY A 22 5.85 -17.09 -3.17
N GLN A 23 6.56 -17.03 -4.30
CA GLN A 23 7.80 -16.29 -4.44
C GLN A 23 7.95 -15.77 -5.87
N ILE A 24 8.84 -14.80 -6.06
CA ILE A 24 9.25 -14.28 -7.37
C ILE A 24 10.64 -14.85 -7.64
N LEU A 25 10.78 -15.63 -8.72
CA LEU A 25 12.05 -16.23 -9.14
C LEU A 25 12.75 -15.34 -10.21
N PRO A 26 14.06 -15.49 -10.43
CA PRO A 26 14.80 -14.66 -11.39
C PRO A 26 14.33 -14.76 -12.85
N ASP A 27 13.63 -15.84 -13.21
CA ASP A 27 13.06 -16.10 -14.54
C ASP A 27 11.63 -15.55 -14.73
N ALA A 28 11.02 -15.01 -13.66
CA ALA A 28 9.70 -14.40 -13.72
C ALA A 28 9.68 -13.18 -14.67
N GLN A 29 8.61 -13.04 -15.45
CA GLN A 29 8.56 -11.99 -16.48
C GLN A 29 7.88 -10.72 -15.99
N LYS A 30 6.79 -10.86 -15.22
CA LYS A 30 5.99 -9.71 -14.80
C LYS A 30 5.41 -9.89 -13.41
N VAL A 31 5.67 -8.90 -12.57
CA VAL A 31 4.98 -8.70 -11.29
C VAL A 31 3.90 -7.64 -11.48
N THR A 32 2.68 -7.93 -11.04
CA THR A 32 1.57 -6.98 -11.06
C THR A 32 1.12 -6.69 -9.64
N TYR A 33 1.01 -5.40 -9.31
CA TYR A 33 0.47 -4.93 -8.04
C TYR A 33 -0.95 -4.44 -8.26
N SER A 34 -1.91 -5.03 -7.58
CA SER A 34 -3.30 -4.59 -7.57
C SER A 34 -3.61 -3.97 -6.23
N ILE A 35 -4.01 -2.71 -6.22
CA ILE A 35 -4.34 -1.97 -5.00
C ILE A 35 -5.82 -1.57 -5.07
N ASN A 36 -6.60 -2.01 -4.08
CA ASN A 36 -7.99 -1.63 -3.92
C ASN A 36 -8.11 -0.63 -2.75
N ILE A 37 -8.44 0.62 -3.06
CA ILE A 37 -8.60 1.67 -2.06
C ILE A 37 -9.92 1.44 -1.30
N LYS A 38 -9.82 1.01 -0.04
CA LYS A 38 -10.96 0.84 0.86
C LYS A 38 -11.49 2.18 1.36
N ARG A 39 -10.59 3.06 1.80
CA ARG A 39 -10.97 4.32 2.44
C ARG A 39 -9.88 5.37 2.34
N ILE A 40 -10.31 6.63 2.19
CA ILE A 40 -9.46 7.81 2.30
C ILE A 40 -10.04 8.71 3.40
N ILE A 41 -9.20 9.12 4.35
CA ILE A 41 -9.58 10.04 5.43
C ILE A 41 -8.79 11.33 5.24
N THR A 42 -9.47 12.46 5.11
CA THR A 42 -8.86 13.79 4.82
C THR A 42 -9.21 14.79 5.91
N ARG A 43 -8.88 14.47 7.16
CA ARG A 43 -9.13 15.35 8.32
C ARG A 43 -7.82 15.98 8.79
N ARG A 44 -7.54 15.99 10.10
CA ARG A 44 -6.27 16.46 10.67
C ARG A 44 -5.05 15.68 10.16
N LEU A 45 -5.24 14.40 9.89
CA LEU A 45 -4.28 13.53 9.23
C LEU A 45 -4.90 13.02 7.94
N ILE A 46 -4.12 13.03 6.86
CA ILE A 46 -4.52 12.46 5.58
C ILE A 46 -4.07 11.00 5.59
N LEU A 47 -5.00 10.05 5.67
CA LEU A 47 -4.74 8.61 5.77
C LEU A 47 -5.44 7.84 4.66
N GLY A 48 -4.69 7.03 3.92
CA GLY A 48 -5.19 6.06 2.95
C GLY A 48 -5.18 4.66 3.56
N ILE A 49 -6.26 3.92 3.34
CA ILE A 49 -6.41 2.50 3.70
C ILE A 49 -6.76 1.71 2.45
N ALA A 50 -6.05 0.63 2.20
CA ALA A 50 -6.22 -0.20 1.01
C ALA A 50 -5.94 -1.67 1.29
N ASP A 51 -6.48 -2.54 0.45
CA ASP A 51 -5.99 -3.91 0.31
C ASP A 51 -5.11 -4.01 -0.94
N GLY A 52 -4.16 -4.94 -0.92
CA GLY A 52 -3.24 -5.16 -2.02
C GLY A 52 -3.06 -6.64 -2.32
N THR A 53 -2.97 -6.97 -3.60
CA THR A 53 -2.48 -8.28 -4.05
C THR A 53 -1.27 -8.11 -4.95
N VAL A 54 -0.36 -9.07 -4.86
CA VAL A 54 0.79 -9.17 -5.77
C VAL A 54 0.65 -10.46 -6.55
N THR A 55 0.72 -10.34 -7.87
CA THR A 55 0.70 -11.48 -8.78
C THR A 55 2.01 -11.54 -9.55
N VAL A 56 2.50 -12.76 -9.79
CA VAL A 56 3.65 -13.01 -10.67
C VAL A 56 3.17 -13.89 -11.82
N ASP A 57 3.34 -13.41 -13.05
CA ASP A 57 2.94 -14.11 -14.27
C ASP A 57 1.50 -14.65 -14.24
N GLY A 58 0.59 -13.86 -13.64
CA GLY A 58 -0.84 -14.17 -13.54
C GLY A 58 -1.26 -14.97 -12.30
N ARG A 59 -0.33 -15.35 -11.41
CA ARG A 59 -0.62 -16.08 -10.17
C ARG A 59 -0.48 -15.19 -8.93
N ASP A 60 -1.52 -15.14 -8.11
CA ASP A 60 -1.48 -14.48 -6.80
C ASP A 60 -0.48 -15.15 -5.86
N ILE A 61 0.43 -14.36 -5.30
CA ILE A 61 1.48 -14.83 -4.39
C ILE A 61 1.48 -14.10 -3.05
N TYR A 62 1.11 -12.82 -3.02
CA TYR A 62 1.02 -12.04 -1.79
C TYR A 62 -0.34 -11.36 -1.66
N GLN A 63 -0.82 -11.29 -0.43
CA GLN A 63 -2.02 -10.54 -0.07
C GLN A 63 -1.70 -9.68 1.14
N ALA A 64 -2.13 -8.43 1.13
CA ALA A 64 -2.01 -7.50 2.24
C ALA A 64 -3.36 -6.85 2.49
N ASN A 65 -3.86 -7.00 3.71
CA ASN A 65 -5.12 -6.41 4.15
C ASN A 65 -4.84 -5.18 5.02
N ASP A 66 -5.65 -4.13 4.84
CA ASP A 66 -5.61 -2.89 5.62
C ASP A 66 -4.22 -2.21 5.64
N LEU A 67 -3.58 -2.12 4.46
CA LEU A 67 -2.42 -1.27 4.21
C LEU A 67 -2.75 0.17 4.60
N ARG A 68 -1.91 0.81 5.43
CA ARG A 68 -2.13 2.17 5.94
C ARG A 68 -0.98 3.09 5.55
N VAL A 69 -1.29 4.21 4.89
CA VAL A 69 -0.31 5.24 4.52
C VAL A 69 -0.83 6.62 4.88
N GLY A 70 -0.07 7.35 5.68
CA GLY A 70 -0.38 8.73 6.07
C GLY A 70 0.45 9.76 5.31
N LEU A 71 -0.09 10.96 5.11
CA LEU A 71 0.68 12.15 4.70
C LEU A 71 0.86 13.09 5.89
N PHE A 72 2.08 13.55 6.09
CA PHE A 72 2.46 14.41 7.21
C PHE A 72 3.12 15.70 6.69
N THR A 73 2.65 16.87 7.13
CA THR A 73 3.23 18.17 6.76
C THR A 73 4.56 18.43 7.47
N SER A 74 4.76 17.85 8.65
CA SER A 74 6.05 17.76 9.34
C SER A 74 6.32 16.32 9.75
N THR A 75 7.55 15.86 9.53
CA THR A 75 8.02 14.52 9.89
C THR A 75 8.98 14.54 11.08
N ALA A 76 9.06 15.65 11.82
CA ALA A 76 10.02 15.82 12.92
C ALA A 76 9.70 14.96 14.15
N ASN A 77 8.44 14.55 14.33
CA ASN A 77 7.96 13.77 15.47
C ASN A 77 7.57 12.34 15.06
N PHE A 78 8.16 11.82 13.98
CA PHE A 78 7.91 10.48 13.47
C PHE A 78 9.12 9.58 13.77
#